data_AF-A0A6N7AE73-F1
#
_entry.id   AF-A0A6N7AE73-F1
#
_cell.length_a   1.000
_cell.length_b   1.000
_cell.length_c   1.000
_cell.angle_alpha   90.00
_cell.angle_beta   90.00
_cell.angle_gamma   90.00
#
_symmetry.space_group_name_H-M   'P 1'
#
loop_
_entity.id
_entity.type
_entity.pdbx_description
1 polymer ?
#
loop_
_entity_poly.entity_id
_entity_poly.type
_entity_poly.pdbx_seq_one_letter_code
_entity_poly.pdbx_strand_id
1 'polypeptide(L)' 'MAVVLKKNAESVLKALGLTTLQAVNLFFTQVSLNKGIPFDIHIPNAETAKAIEDGLAGRGLQPAASVDDLLSRLEA' A
#
# COMPACT_ATOMS: atom_id res chain seq x y z
N MET A 1 20.34 1.68 -0.78
CA MET A 1 18.86 1.67 -0.74
C MET A 1 18.25 3.04 -0.43
N ALA A 2 18.62 3.71 0.67
CA ALA A 2 18.00 4.99 1.08
C ALA A 2 18.07 6.14 0.03
N VAL A 3 19.18 6.26 -0.69
CA VAL A 3 19.36 7.31 -1.73
C VAL A 3 18.44 7.08 -2.93
N VAL A 4 18.24 5.82 -3.34
CA VAL A 4 17.36 5.45 -4.45
C VAL A 4 15.90 5.70 -4.07
N LEU A 5 15.51 5.35 -2.83
CA LEU A 5 14.18 5.61 -2.31
C LEU A 5 13.83 7.10 -2.35
N LYS A 6 14.73 7.95 -1.84
CA LYS A 6 14.53 9.40 -1.84
C LYS A 6 14.35 9.94 -3.25
N LYS A 7 15.23 9.54 -4.18
CA LYS A 7 15.19 10.01 -5.58
C LYS A 7 13.91 9.58 -6.30
N ASN A 8 13.43 8.37 -6.05
CA ASN A 8 12.16 7.87 -6.60
C ASN A 8 10.97 8.66 -6.06
N ALA A 9 10.93 8.90 -4.74
CA ALA A 9 9.88 9.70 -4.11
C ALA A 9 9.88 11.14 -4.65
N GLU A 10 11.04 11.77 -4.79
CA GLU A 10 11.15 13.13 -5.36
C GLU A 10 10.66 13.20 -6.81
N SER A 11 10.87 12.15 -7.61
CA SER A 11 10.35 12.08 -8.97
C SER A 11 8.82 12.05 -9.00
N VAL A 12 8.21 11.28 -8.10
CA VAL A 12 6.74 11.20 -7.98
C VAL A 12 6.16 12.52 -7.50
N LEU A 13 6.73 13.09 -6.43
CA LEU A 13 6.27 14.38 -5.89
C LEU A 13 6.37 15.50 -6.95
N LYS A 14 7.45 15.52 -7.74
CA LYS A 14 7.61 16.47 -8.84
C LYS A 14 6.53 16.30 -9.91
N ALA A 15 6.16 15.07 -10.27
CA ALA A 15 5.08 14.80 -11.20
C ALA A 15 3.71 15.27 -10.66
N LEU A 16 3.54 15.26 -9.34
CA LEU A 16 2.36 15.78 -8.64
C LEU A 16 2.42 17.30 -8.39
N GLY A 17 3.48 18.00 -8.85
CA GLY A 17 3.64 19.44 -8.63
C GLY A 17 3.99 19.82 -7.18
N LEU A 18 4.46 18.86 -6.38
CA LEU A 18 4.79 19.03 -4.98
C LEU A 18 6.29 19.04 -4.75
N THR A 19 6.75 19.94 -3.89
CA THR A 19 8.08 19.87 -3.29
C THR A 19 8.09 18.87 -2.13
N THR A 20 9.27 18.35 -1.79
CA THR A 20 9.45 17.45 -0.65
C THR A 20 8.95 18.06 0.66
N LEU A 21 9.18 19.36 0.87
CA LEU A 21 8.71 20.06 2.06
C LEU A 21 7.18 20.16 2.11
N GLN A 22 6.51 20.42 0.98
CA GLN A 22 5.05 20.42 0.91
C GLN A 22 4.47 19.04 1.22
N ALA A 23 5.09 17.97 0.72
CA ALA A 23 4.66 16.60 1.03
C ALA A 23 4.79 16.27 2.53
N VAL A 24 5.87 16.70 3.17
CA VAL A 24 6.07 16.55 4.62
C VAL A 24 5.02 17.35 5.41
N ASN A 25 4.70 18.57 5.00
CA ASN A 25 3.66 19.38 5.64
C ASN A 25 2.26 18.75 5.49
N LEU A 26 1.96 18.17 4.33
CA LEU A 26 0.71 17.42 4.11
C LEU A 26 0.63 16.19 5.03
N PHE A 27 1.73 15.45 5.17
CA PHE A 27 1.81 14.34 6.11
C PHE A 27 1.49 14.79 7.55
N PHE A 28 2.13 15.86 8.05
CA PHE A 28 1.85 16.36 9.41
C PHE A 28 0.41 16.87 9.57
N THR A 29 -0.12 17.53 8.55
CA THR A 29 -1.52 17.96 8.54
C THR A 29 -2.45 16.76 8.69
N GLN A 30 -2.22 15.70 7.91
CA GLN A 30 -3.05 14.50 7.98
C GLN A 30 -2.90 13.76 9.31
N VAL A 31 -1.69 13.73 9.89
CA VAL A 31 -1.48 13.17 11.24
C VAL A 31 -2.27 13.96 12.28
N SER A 32 -2.24 15.29 12.22
CA SER A 32 -2.95 16.16 13.14
C SER A 32 -4.47 16.04 13.00
N LEU A 33 -4.99 15.96 11.77
CA LEU A 33 -6.43 15.86 11.50
C LEU A 33 -7.01 14.52 11.94
N ASN A 34 -6.32 13.43 11.62
CA ASN A 34 -6.84 12.08 11.86
C ASN A 34 -6.38 11.49 13.21
N LYS A 35 -5.56 12.22 13.98
CA LYS A 35 -4.95 11.76 15.25
C LYS A 35 -4.29 10.38 15.12
N GLY A 36 -3.67 10.12 13.98
CA GLY A 36 -3.15 8.82 13.58
C GLY A 36 -2.30 8.93 12.33
N ILE A 37 -1.62 7.86 11.93
CA ILE A 37 -0.77 7.91 10.75
C ILE A 37 -1.63 7.81 9.48
N PRO A 38 -1.41 8.68 8.47
CA PRO A 38 -2.27 8.80 7.29
C PRO A 38 -2.06 7.72 6.22
N PHE A 39 -1.58 6.57 6.66
CA PHE A 39 -1.49 5.36 5.87
C PHE A 39 -1.63 4.20 6.84
N ASP A 40 -2.19 3.11 6.35
CA ASP A 40 -2.47 1.92 7.14
C ASP A 40 -1.19 1.33 7.73
N ILE A 41 -1.01 1.50 9.04
CA ILE A 41 0.05 0.82 9.80
C ILE A 41 -0.61 -0.34 10.52
N HIS A 42 -0.50 -1.50 9.89
CA HIS A 42 -0.89 -2.77 10.48
C HIS A 42 0.35 -3.64 10.59
N ILE A 43 0.64 -4.11 11.80
CA ILE A 43 1.42 -5.34 11.94
C ILE A 43 0.42 -6.46 11.67
N PRO A 44 0.55 -7.21 10.57
CA PRO A 44 -0.39 -8.27 10.27
C PRO A 44 -0.38 -9.28 11.42
N ASN A 45 -1.57 -9.74 11.82
CA ASN A 45 -1.66 -10.85 12.76
C ASN A 45 -1.08 -12.13 12.10
N ALA A 46 -0.88 -13.19 12.88
CA ALA A 46 -0.24 -14.41 12.39
C ALA A 46 -0.95 -15.02 11.17
N GLU A 47 -2.29 -14.93 11.12
CA GLU A 47 -3.09 -15.44 10.01
C GLU A 47 -2.89 -14.61 8.74
N THR A 48 -3.00 -13.28 8.83
CA THR A 48 -2.77 -12.36 7.71
C THR A 48 -1.35 -12.45 7.20
N ALA A 49 -0.36 -12.54 8.09
CA ALA A 49 1.06 -12.68 7.70
C ALA A 49 1.28 -13.96 6.90
N LYS A 50 0.71 -15.09 7.35
CA LYS A 50 0.80 -16.37 6.66
C LYS A 50 0.08 -16.32 5.30
N ALA A 51 -1.12 -15.72 5.23
CA ALA A 51 -1.85 -15.58 3.97
C ALA A 51 -1.07 -14.76 2.93
N ILE A 52 -0.40 -13.68 3.35
CA ILE A 52 0.49 -12.89 2.49
C ILE A 52 1.68 -13.73 2.02
N GLU A 53 2.32 -14.48 2.92
CA GLU A 53 3.45 -15.34 2.58
C GLU A 53 3.06 -16.43 1.57
N ASP A 54 1.96 -17.13 1.81
CA ASP A 54 1.45 -18.18 0.93
C ASP A 54 1.10 -17.60 -0.46
N GLY A 55 0.45 -16.44 -0.51
CA GLY A 55 0.13 -15.76 -1.77
C GLY A 55 1.38 -15.38 -2.57
N LEU A 56 2.39 -14.78 -1.91
CA LEU A 56 3.66 -14.42 -2.57
C LEU A 56 4.46 -15.64 -3.05
N ALA A 57 4.33 -16.77 -2.34
CA ALA A 57 4.95 -18.03 -2.72
C ALA A 57 4.14 -18.84 -3.74
N GLY A 58 2.99 -18.33 -4.21
CA GLY A 58 2.13 -19.01 -5.17
C GLY A 58 1.32 -20.18 -4.60
N ARG A 59 1.22 -20.29 -3.27
CA ARG A 59 0.48 -21.36 -2.58
C ARG A 59 -0.96 -20.91 -2.32
N GLY A 60 -1.91 -21.83 -2.51
CA GLY A 60 -3.33 -21.55 -2.22
C GLY A 60 -3.99 -20.52 -3.14
N LEU A 61 -3.33 -20.12 -4.24
CA LEU A 61 -3.88 -19.18 -5.20
C LEU A 61 -4.92 -19.85 -6.10
N GLN A 62 -5.97 -19.10 -6.39
CA GLN A 62 -7.04 -19.51 -7.30
C GLN A 62 -7.05 -18.53 -8.49
N PRO A 63 -6.67 -18.96 -9.70
CA PRO A 63 -6.62 -18.07 -10.85
C PRO A 63 -8.05 -17.74 -11.29
N ALA A 64 -8.33 -16.46 -11.56
CA ALA A 64 -9.58 -16.02 -12.16
C ALA A 64 -9.33 -15.52 -13.58
N ALA A 65 -10.22 -15.87 -14.51
CA ALA A 65 -10.08 -15.54 -15.93
C ALA A 65 -10.57 -14.11 -16.25
N SER A 66 -11.46 -13.55 -15.43
CA SER A 66 -12.00 -12.19 -15.57
C SER A 66 -12.46 -11.64 -14.23
N VAL A 67 -12.82 -10.36 -14.19
CA VAL A 67 -13.40 -9.74 -13.00
C VAL A 67 -14.73 -10.39 -12.62
N ASP A 68 -15.58 -10.71 -13.61
CA ASP A 68 -16.87 -11.39 -13.38
C ASP A 68 -16.69 -12.80 -12.79
N ASP A 69 -15.70 -13.56 -13.27
CA ASP A 69 -15.33 -14.87 -12.74
C ASP A 69 -14.81 -14.75 -11.29
N LEU A 70 -13.98 -13.75 -11.01
CA LEU A 70 -13.48 -13.49 -9.66
C LEU A 70 -14.62 -13.19 -8.67
N LEU A 71 -15.54 -12.29 -9.03
CA LEU A 71 -16.65 -11.90 -8.16
C LEU A 71 -17.59 -13.08 -7.88
N SER A 72 -17.93 -13.86 -8.92
CA SER A 72 -18.78 -15.05 -8.78
C SER A 72 -18.20 -16.09 -7.81
N ARG A 73 -16.87 -16.14 -7.66
CA ARG A 73 -16.18 -17.09 -6.77
C ARG A 73 -16.01 -16.59 -5.34
N LEU A 74 -16.08 -15.27 -5.12
CA LEU A 74 -16.01 -14.66 -3.79
C LEU A 74 -17.38 -14.52 -3.12
N GLU A 75 -18.45 -14.49 -3.91
CA GLU A 75 -19.84 -14.39 -3.44
C GLU A 75 -20.53 -15.74 -3.24
N ALA A 76 -19.82 -16.85 -3.45
CA ALA A 76 -20.28 -18.22 -3.26
C ALA A 76 -20.07 -18.72 -1.83
#